data_AF-A0A7Y4SDF1-F1
#
_entry.id   AF-A0A7Y4SDF1-F1
#
_cell.length_a   1.000
_cell.length_b   1.000
_cell.length_c   1.000
_cell.angle_alpha   90.00
_cell.angle_beta   90.00
_cell.angle_gamma   90.00
#
_symmetry.space_group_name_H-M   'P 1'
#
loop_
_entity.id
_entity.type
_entity.pdbx_description
1 polymer ?
#
loop_
_entity_poly.entity_id
_entity_poly.type
_entity_poly.pdbx_seq_one_letter_code
_entity_poly.pdbx_strand_id
1 'polypeptide(L)'
;MAYQDKPCTSATETQKIMPSSSDKMELDPILASIKLGSTGYMLEKMEAWCVAKAPSTASAIKQARVAWHQRHESLLAKGSHILQTRLSYDERLKIAVQSRLAHNEIYAKLENASPSEHLQSCEGIPAKLKDPQIDMTAHPILVKTIMGYTDH
;
A
#
# COMPACT_ATOMS: atom_id res chain seq x y z
N MET A 1 13.24 -11.98 -60.23
CA MET A 1 12.34 -12.93 -59.53
C MET A 1 13.02 -13.29 -58.22
N ALA A 2 12.52 -12.78 -57.10
CA ALA A 2 13.07 -13.06 -55.77
C ALA A 2 12.08 -13.98 -55.04
N TYR A 3 12.57 -15.14 -54.59
CA TYR A 3 11.79 -16.12 -53.84
C TYR A 3 11.59 -15.64 -52.40
N GLN A 4 10.35 -15.72 -51.92
CA GLN A 4 10.01 -15.62 -50.50
C GLN A 4 10.43 -16.92 -49.79
N ASP A 5 11.19 -16.79 -48.71
CA ASP A 5 11.23 -17.79 -47.65
C ASP A 5 10.91 -17.11 -46.31
N LYS A 6 9.86 -17.61 -45.66
CA LYS A 6 9.31 -17.12 -44.39
C LYS A 6 10.28 -17.48 -43.26
N PRO A 7 10.56 -16.60 -42.28
CA PRO A 7 11.10 -17.05 -41.02
C PRO A 7 9.99 -17.68 -40.16
N CYS A 8 10.33 -18.83 -39.57
CA CYS A 8 9.46 -19.71 -38.80
C CYS A 8 8.71 -19.02 -37.67
N THR A 9 7.47 -19.48 -37.49
CA THR A 9 6.69 -19.34 -36.26
C THR A 9 7.30 -20.23 -35.16
N SER A 10 7.17 -19.77 -33.91
CA SER A 10 7.23 -20.57 -32.68
C SER A 10 8.61 -20.84 -32.06
N ALA A 11 9.12 -19.86 -31.33
CA ALA A 11 9.72 -20.14 -30.03
C ALA A 11 8.93 -19.35 -29.00
N THR A 12 8.06 -20.05 -28.29
CA THR A 12 7.38 -19.61 -27.07
C THR A 12 8.44 -19.42 -25.98
N GLU A 13 9.29 -18.40 -26.12
CA GLU A 13 10.05 -17.92 -24.98
C GLU A 13 9.03 -17.30 -24.04
N THR A 14 8.65 -18.12 -23.06
CA THR A 14 8.04 -17.66 -21.83
C THR A 14 9.07 -16.70 -21.25
N GLN A 15 8.97 -15.42 -21.59
CA GLN A 15 9.75 -14.38 -20.95
C GLN A 15 9.46 -14.57 -19.47
N LYS A 16 10.45 -15.09 -18.74
CA LYS A 16 10.50 -15.03 -17.29
C LYS A 16 10.56 -13.53 -17.00
N ILE A 17 9.39 -12.90 -16.94
CA ILE A 17 9.22 -11.56 -16.42
C ILE A 17 9.71 -11.70 -14.99
N MET A 18 10.96 -11.33 -14.75
CA MET A 18 11.48 -11.27 -13.40
C MET A 18 10.57 -10.29 -12.66
N PRO A 19 9.90 -10.72 -11.58
CA PRO A 19 9.01 -9.83 -10.85
C PRO A 19 9.82 -8.61 -10.40
N SER A 20 9.30 -7.42 -10.68
CA SER A 20 9.87 -6.17 -10.19
C SER A 20 9.93 -6.18 -8.66
N SER A 21 10.69 -5.26 -8.05
CA SER A 21 10.72 -5.15 -6.57
C SER A 21 9.32 -4.96 -5.96
N SER A 22 8.42 -4.27 -6.68
CA SER A 22 7.02 -4.12 -6.30
C SER A 22 6.27 -5.46 -6.38
N ASP A 23 6.47 -6.24 -7.44
CA ASP A 23 5.82 -7.55 -7.61
C ASP A 23 6.32 -8.55 -6.56
N LYS A 24 7.61 -8.50 -6.20
CA LYS A 24 8.18 -9.35 -5.13
C LYS A 24 7.54 -9.07 -3.76
N MET A 25 7.22 -7.80 -3.47
CA MET A 25 6.50 -7.45 -2.24
C MET A 25 5.07 -8.00 -2.23
N GLU A 26 4.40 -8.06 -3.38
CA GLU A 26 3.02 -8.56 -3.48
C GLU A 26 2.93 -10.09 -3.50
N LEU A 27 4.00 -10.78 -3.87
CA LEU A 27 4.07 -12.24 -3.91
C LEU A 27 4.45 -12.89 -2.57
N ASP A 28 5.07 -12.14 -1.65
CA ASP A 28 5.39 -12.61 -0.31
C ASP A 28 4.25 -12.23 0.66
N PRO A 29 3.59 -13.20 1.32
CA PRO A 29 2.46 -12.92 2.21
C PRO A 29 2.84 -12.07 3.42
N ILE A 30 4.07 -12.16 3.92
CA ILE A 30 4.56 -11.32 5.02
C ILE A 30 4.74 -9.90 4.50
N LEU A 31 5.47 -9.70 3.40
CA LEU A 31 5.72 -8.35 2.87
C LEU A 31 4.44 -7.65 2.40
N ALA A 32 3.52 -8.40 1.77
CA ALA A 32 2.21 -7.91 1.37
C ALA A 32 1.39 -7.44 2.59
N SER A 33 1.41 -8.22 3.68
CA SER A 33 0.73 -7.87 4.93
C SER A 33 1.37 -6.66 5.62
N ILE A 34 2.71 -6.54 5.59
CA ILE A 34 3.42 -5.36 6.10
C ILE A 34 3.05 -4.11 5.31
N LYS A 35 3.00 -4.20 3.97
CA LYS A 35 2.58 -3.09 3.08
C LYS A 35 1.17 -2.63 3.45
N LEU A 36 0.22 -3.56 3.53
CA LEU A 36 -1.17 -3.27 3.88
C LEU A 36 -1.30 -2.60 5.26
N GLY A 37 -0.66 -3.15 6.28
CA GLY A 37 -0.69 -2.58 7.64
C GLY A 37 -0.02 -1.21 7.73
N SER A 38 1.12 -1.05 7.05
CA SER A 38 1.83 0.24 6.95
C SER A 38 1.00 1.32 6.26
N THR A 39 0.27 0.96 5.19
CA THR A 39 -0.65 1.90 4.52
C THR A 39 -1.75 2.35 5.47
N GLY A 40 -2.41 1.42 6.19
CA GLY A 40 -3.43 1.78 7.19
C GLY A 40 -2.90 2.75 8.26
N TYR A 41 -1.71 2.46 8.80
CA TYR A 41 -1.05 3.34 9.77
C TYR A 41 -0.71 4.72 9.18
N MET A 42 -0.22 4.79 7.95
CA MET A 42 0.06 6.04 7.25
C MET A 42 -1.20 6.92 7.20
N LEU A 43 -2.35 6.35 6.85
CA LEU A 43 -3.62 7.08 6.73
C LEU A 43 -4.06 7.68 8.07
N GLU A 44 -3.91 6.95 9.17
CA GLU A 44 -4.20 7.49 10.52
C GLU A 44 -3.28 8.65 10.90
N LYS A 45 -1.99 8.55 10.56
CA LYS A 45 -1.04 9.66 10.80
C LYS A 45 -1.33 10.86 9.94
N MET A 46 -1.74 10.64 8.69
CA MET A 46 -2.10 11.71 7.77
C MET A 46 -3.36 12.44 8.26
N GLU A 47 -4.36 11.72 8.78
CA GLU A 47 -5.52 12.32 9.43
C GLU A 47 -5.08 13.20 10.61
N ALA A 48 -4.27 12.67 11.52
CA ALA A 48 -3.79 13.42 12.69
C ALA A 48 -3.00 14.68 12.30
N TRP A 49 -2.18 14.58 11.26
CA TRP A 49 -1.43 15.73 10.73
C TRP A 49 -2.37 16.80 10.15
N CYS A 50 -3.36 16.41 9.34
CA CYS A 50 -4.33 17.34 8.77
C CYS A 50 -5.27 17.96 9.80
N VAL A 51 -5.61 17.24 10.87
CA VAL A 51 -6.34 17.83 12.01
C VAL A 51 -5.54 18.99 12.62
N ALA A 52 -4.22 18.87 12.71
CA ALA A 52 -3.37 19.92 13.27
C ALA A 52 -3.14 21.10 12.29
N LYS A 53 -3.00 20.83 10.99
CA LYS A 53 -2.61 21.85 9.99
C LYS A 53 -3.77 22.48 9.22
N ALA A 54 -4.83 21.71 8.95
CA ALA A 54 -6.01 22.15 8.20
C ALA A 54 -7.31 21.60 8.82
N PRO A 55 -7.70 22.08 10.02
CA PRO A 55 -8.79 21.47 10.81
C PRO A 55 -10.14 21.39 10.08
N SER A 56 -10.40 22.32 9.14
CA SER A 56 -11.61 22.33 8.32
C SER A 56 -11.79 21.06 7.46
N THR A 57 -10.70 20.37 7.14
CA THR A 57 -10.70 19.14 6.31
C THR A 57 -10.90 17.85 7.12
N ALA A 58 -10.78 17.92 8.46
CA ALA A 58 -10.69 16.75 9.33
C ALA A 58 -11.85 15.76 9.17
N SER A 59 -13.09 16.26 9.09
CA SER A 59 -14.28 15.42 8.97
C SER A 59 -14.27 14.60 7.67
N ALA A 60 -13.93 15.24 6.54
CA ALA A 60 -13.89 14.59 5.24
C ALA A 60 -12.79 13.52 5.18
N ILE A 61 -11.62 13.81 5.74
CA ILE A 61 -10.50 12.86 5.82
C ILE A 61 -10.86 11.67 6.70
N LYS A 62 -11.44 11.92 7.88
CA LYS A 62 -11.89 10.86 8.80
C LYS A 62 -12.90 9.92 8.12
N GLN A 63 -13.89 10.49 7.43
CA GLN A 63 -14.88 9.70 6.68
C GLN A 63 -14.22 8.86 5.58
N ALA A 64 -13.30 9.45 4.81
CA ALA A 64 -12.56 8.73 3.77
C ALA A 64 -11.69 7.59 4.35
N ARG A 65 -11.03 7.82 5.49
CA ARG A 65 -10.24 6.80 6.18
C ARG A 65 -11.11 5.65 6.69
N VAL A 66 -12.25 5.97 7.33
CA VAL A 66 -13.20 4.94 7.78
C VAL A 66 -13.70 4.11 6.59
N ALA A 67 -14.09 4.76 5.50
CA ALA A 67 -14.52 4.07 4.29
C ALA A 67 -13.40 3.21 3.68
N TRP A 68 -12.14 3.67 3.71
CA TRP A 68 -10.99 2.86 3.29
C TRP A 68 -10.84 1.63 4.18
N HIS A 69 -10.87 1.80 5.51
CA HIS A 69 -10.78 0.68 6.46
C HIS A 69 -11.88 -0.35 6.27
N GLN A 70 -13.12 0.09 6.07
CA GLN A 70 -14.25 -0.81 5.81
C GLN A 70 -14.06 -1.62 4.53
N ARG A 71 -13.58 -1.01 3.44
CA ARG A 71 -13.27 -1.75 2.20
C ARG A 71 -12.14 -2.77 2.37
N HIS A 72 -11.21 -2.51 3.29
CA HIS A 72 -10.00 -3.32 3.51
C HIS A 72 -10.09 -4.25 4.72
N GLU A 73 -11.24 -4.31 5.42
CA GLU A 73 -11.36 -4.96 6.73
C GLU A 73 -10.92 -6.42 6.71
N SER A 74 -11.44 -7.20 5.76
CA SER A 74 -11.10 -8.62 5.62
C SER A 74 -9.63 -8.84 5.29
N LEU A 75 -9.08 -8.02 4.40
CA LEU A 75 -7.69 -8.07 3.99
C LEU A 75 -6.76 -7.70 5.16
N LEU A 76 -7.11 -6.68 5.94
CA LEU A 76 -6.39 -6.25 7.14
C LEU A 76 -6.40 -7.33 8.23
N ALA A 77 -7.56 -7.96 8.46
CA ALA A 77 -7.70 -9.05 9.41
C ALA A 77 -6.81 -10.23 9.02
N LYS A 78 -6.86 -10.65 7.76
CA LYS A 78 -6.04 -11.75 7.24
C LYS A 78 -4.55 -11.41 7.25
N GLY A 79 -4.17 -10.20 6.86
CA GLY A 79 -2.79 -9.73 6.91
C GLY A 79 -2.24 -9.69 8.34
N SER A 80 -3.03 -9.22 9.30
CA SER A 80 -2.67 -9.24 10.72
C SER A 80 -2.45 -10.67 11.23
N HIS A 81 -3.32 -11.62 10.85
CA HIS A 81 -3.16 -13.04 11.17
C HIS A 81 -1.86 -13.62 10.63
N ILE A 82 -1.51 -13.33 9.36
CA ILE A 82 -0.23 -13.76 8.76
C ILE A 82 0.95 -13.25 9.58
N LEU A 83 0.96 -11.95 9.93
CA LEU A 83 2.05 -11.38 10.70
C LEU A 83 2.14 -11.99 12.11
N GLN A 84 1.00 -12.27 12.75
CA GLN A 84 0.96 -12.87 14.09
C GLN A 84 1.45 -14.32 14.11
N THR A 85 1.18 -15.08 13.04
CA THR A 85 1.59 -16.49 12.92
C THR A 85 3.04 -16.65 12.45
N ARG A 86 3.54 -15.73 11.63
CA ARG A 86 4.87 -15.85 11.01
C ARG A 86 5.98 -15.08 11.71
N LEU A 87 5.64 -14.05 12.47
CA LEU A 87 6.61 -13.17 13.10
C LEU A 87 6.44 -13.17 14.61
N SER A 88 7.58 -13.19 15.31
CA SER A 88 7.62 -12.94 16.74
C SER A 88 7.10 -11.53 17.08
N TYR A 89 6.80 -11.32 18.35
CA TYR A 89 6.42 -9.99 18.85
C TYR A 89 7.50 -8.93 18.55
N ASP A 90 8.78 -9.25 18.78
CA ASP A 90 9.89 -8.32 18.57
C ASP A 90 10.08 -7.94 17.11
N GLU A 91 9.90 -8.89 16.18
CA GLU A 91 9.94 -8.61 14.74
C GLU A 91 8.81 -7.69 14.31
N ARG A 92 7.58 -7.93 14.79
CA ARG A 92 6.44 -7.04 14.54
C ARG A 92 6.68 -5.65 15.10
N LEU A 93 7.29 -5.54 16.28
CA LEU A 93 7.65 -4.25 16.87
C LEU A 93 8.69 -3.51 16.02
N LYS A 94 9.72 -4.20 15.53
CA LYS A 94 10.73 -3.61 14.63
C LYS A 94 10.10 -3.07 13.34
N ILE A 95 9.19 -3.83 12.73
CA ILE A 95 8.45 -3.39 11.55
C ILE A 95 7.62 -2.14 11.84
N ALA A 96 6.90 -2.11 12.96
CA ALA A 96 6.11 -0.94 13.35
C ALA A 96 6.98 0.31 13.55
N VAL A 97 8.17 0.16 14.16
CA VAL A 97 9.14 1.25 14.32
C VAL A 97 9.67 1.73 12.97
N GLN A 98 10.08 0.82 12.08
CA GLN A 98 10.57 1.17 10.75
C GLN A 98 9.50 1.90 9.92
N SER A 99 8.27 1.39 9.93
CA SER A 99 7.12 2.03 9.29
C SER A 99 6.91 3.44 9.83
N ARG A 100 6.97 3.63 11.16
CA ARG A 100 6.88 4.97 11.77
C ARG A 100 7.98 5.91 11.29
N LEU A 101 9.24 5.45 11.26
CA LEU A 101 10.37 6.28 10.82
C LEU A 101 10.24 6.71 9.36
N ALA A 102 9.91 5.77 8.47
CA ALA A 102 9.72 6.06 7.04
C ALA A 102 8.59 7.08 6.80
N HIS A 103 7.48 6.97 7.53
CA HIS A 103 6.38 7.92 7.42
C HIS A 103 6.71 9.29 8.01
N ASN A 104 7.44 9.34 9.13
CA ASN A 104 7.89 10.62 9.72
C ASN A 104 8.73 11.45 8.75
N GLU A 105 9.58 10.80 7.93
CA GLU A 105 10.35 11.50 6.89
C GLU A 105 9.45 12.14 5.82
N ILE A 106 8.32 11.50 5.48
CA ILE A 106 7.33 12.07 4.55
C ILE A 106 6.69 13.31 5.18
N TYR A 107 6.27 13.24 6.44
CA TYR A 107 5.67 14.37 7.15
C TYR A 107 6.66 15.53 7.37
N ALA A 108 7.93 15.23 7.64
CA ALA A 108 8.96 16.25 7.81
C ALA A 108 9.13 17.12 6.55
N LYS A 109 8.93 16.54 5.35
CA LYS A 109 8.93 17.31 4.09
C LYS A 109 7.71 18.23 3.97
N LEU A 110 6.58 17.84 4.55
CA LEU A 110 5.35 18.62 4.54
C LEU A 110 5.36 19.76 5.56
N GLU A 111 6.09 19.62 6.67
CA GLU A 111 6.13 20.63 7.75
C GLU A 111 6.60 22.02 7.30
N ASN A 112 7.52 22.10 6.33
CA ASN A 112 8.07 23.37 5.85
C ASN A 112 7.21 24.08 4.79
N ALA A 113 6.11 23.46 4.35
CA ALA A 113 5.21 24.07 3.37
C ALA A 113 4.36 25.20 4.00
N SER A 114 3.83 26.08 3.15
CA SER A 114 2.95 27.17 3.57
C SER A 114 1.58 26.65 4.06
N PRO A 115 0.83 27.43 4.87
CA PRO A 115 -0.51 27.03 5.31
C PRO A 115 -1.48 26.73 4.17
N SER A 116 -1.38 27.46 3.04
CA SER A 116 -2.17 27.19 1.84
C SER A 116 -1.83 25.84 1.21
N GLU A 117 -0.55 25.46 1.19
CA GLU A 117 -0.12 24.16 0.66
C GLU A 117 -0.52 23.01 1.59
N HIS A 118 -0.52 23.23 2.92
CA HIS A 118 -1.07 22.28 3.87
C HIS A 118 -2.56 22.04 3.63
N LEU A 119 -3.33 23.11 3.47
CA LEU A 119 -4.77 23.01 3.17
C LEU A 119 -5.02 22.24 1.88
N GLN A 120 -4.37 22.62 0.78
CA GLN A 120 -4.51 21.93 -0.52
C GLN A 120 -4.10 20.45 -0.43
N SER A 121 -3.03 20.14 0.30
CA SER A 121 -2.59 18.76 0.52
C SER A 121 -3.65 17.96 1.26
N CYS A 122 -4.26 18.54 2.29
CA CYS A 122 -5.29 17.90 3.10
C CYS A 122 -6.62 17.73 2.36
N GLU A 123 -7.04 18.72 1.58
CA GLU A 123 -8.25 18.67 0.74
C GLU A 123 -8.19 17.55 -0.32
N GLY A 124 -6.99 17.26 -0.83
CA GLY A 124 -6.78 16.20 -1.81
C GLY A 124 -6.78 14.77 -1.24
N ILE A 125 -6.66 14.59 0.08
CA ILE A 125 -6.55 13.26 0.70
C ILE A 125 -7.74 12.36 0.40
N PRO A 126 -9.01 12.77 0.58
CA PRO A 126 -10.16 11.89 0.33
C PRO A 126 -10.18 11.26 -1.07
N ALA A 127 -9.71 11.99 -2.09
CA ALA A 127 -9.56 11.47 -3.44
C ALA A 127 -8.39 10.47 -3.54
N LYS A 128 -7.23 10.79 -2.95
CA LYS A 128 -6.05 9.91 -2.94
C LYS A 128 -6.30 8.56 -2.25
N LEU A 129 -7.19 8.50 -1.26
CA LEU A 129 -7.56 7.23 -0.61
C LEU A 129 -8.35 6.26 -1.53
N LYS A 130 -8.75 6.72 -2.71
CA LYS A 130 -9.37 5.89 -3.75
C LYS A 130 -8.40 5.60 -4.91
N ASP A 131 -7.20 6.18 -4.88
CA ASP A 131 -6.19 5.93 -5.89
C ASP A 131 -5.77 4.46 -5.83
N PRO A 132 -5.62 3.77 -6.98
CA PRO A 132 -5.18 2.37 -7.01
C PRO A 132 -3.89 2.11 -6.22
N GLN A 133 -2.98 3.07 -6.10
CA GLN A 133 -1.75 2.93 -5.32
C GLN A 133 -1.98 2.83 -3.80
N ILE A 134 -3.11 3.35 -3.30
CA ILE A 134 -3.48 3.35 -1.89
C ILE A 134 -4.61 2.34 -1.62
N ASP A 135 -5.47 2.10 -2.59
CA ASP A 135 -6.50 1.08 -2.53
C ASP A 135 -5.88 -0.30 -2.79
N MET A 136 -5.48 -0.98 -1.72
CA MET A 136 -4.85 -2.30 -1.79
C MET A 136 -5.78 -3.37 -2.38
N THR A 137 -7.10 -3.14 -2.42
CA THR A 137 -8.03 -4.04 -3.11
C THR A 137 -7.89 -3.99 -4.64
N ALA A 138 -7.32 -2.91 -5.18
CA ALA A 138 -7.01 -2.77 -6.60
C ALA A 138 -5.75 -3.57 -7.03
N HIS A 139 -5.04 -4.19 -6.09
CA HIS A 139 -3.84 -5.00 -6.33
C HIS A 139 -4.18 -6.50 -6.31
N PRO A 140 -4.55 -7.13 -7.44
CA PRO A 140 -5.08 -8.50 -7.44
C PRO A 140 -4.06 -9.54 -6.98
N ILE A 141 -2.76 -9.32 -7.23
CA ILE A 141 -1.70 -10.21 -6.76
C ILE A 141 -1.60 -10.14 -5.25
N LEU A 142 -1.50 -8.94 -4.67
CA LEU A 142 -1.50 -8.72 -3.23
C LEU A 142 -2.72 -9.36 -2.55
N VAL A 143 -3.92 -9.11 -3.09
CA VAL A 143 -5.16 -9.69 -2.55
C VAL A 143 -5.11 -11.20 -2.59
N LYS A 144 -4.70 -11.79 -3.71
CA LYS A 144 -4.59 -13.25 -3.85
C LYS A 144 -3.56 -13.84 -2.89
N THR A 145 -2.40 -13.20 -2.73
CA THR A 145 -1.34 -13.66 -1.83
C THR A 145 -1.79 -13.66 -0.38
N ILE A 146 -2.43 -12.58 0.09
CA ILE A 146 -2.90 -12.47 1.48
C ILE A 146 -4.08 -13.42 1.72
N MET A 147 -5.09 -13.39 0.85
CA MET A 147 -6.31 -14.18 1.06
C MET A 147 -6.10 -15.68 0.83
N GLY A 148 -5.19 -16.05 -0.07
CA GLY A 148 -4.85 -17.43 -0.38
C GLY A 148 -3.87 -18.07 0.61
N TYR A 149 -3.33 -17.31 1.56
CA TYR A 149 -2.41 -17.85 2.57
C TYR A 149 -3.11 -18.84 3.52
N THR A 150 -2.49 -20.00 3.69
CA THR A 150 -2.88 -21.06 4.64
C THR A 150 -1.77 -21.26 5.66
N ASP A 151 -2.14 -21.46 6.93
CA ASP A 151 -1.19 -21.78 7.98
C ASP A 151 -0.54 -23.15 7.67
N HIS A 152 0.79 -23.17 7.54
CA HIS A 152 1.60 -24.38 7.35
C HIS A 152 2.48 -24.62 8.56
#